data_AF-A0A953Q8J2-F1
#
_entry.id   AF-A0A953Q8J2-F1
#
_cell.length_a   1.000
_cell.length_b   1.000
_cell.length_c   1.000
_cell.angle_alpha   90.00
_cell.angle_beta   90.00
_cell.angle_gamma   90.00
#
_symmetry.space_group_name_H-M   'P 1'
#
loop_
_entity.id
_entity.type
_entity.pdbx_description
1 polymer ?
#
loop_
_entity_poly.entity_id
_entity_poly.type
_entity_poly.pdbx_seq_one_letter_code
_entity_poly.pdbx_strand_id
1 'polypeptide(L)'
;MAEISTSRLRDLVSGTVGPTPWYWSTFPEGYSVRGQRFVWTHHGEQGALRYVVSLGLEEEPDKPRLALNTYCRPFHVAPGRLGVWCPEGRSIRVVCFDLEQLKAFDPAEIAGWFKQSSERIYAATTPISEFELPPLKESTHNIEVPLEFQTVDELIIPTSYPAMDDNAPAFALYVVYLRAGLVEVLPQKWFTRSQYDVGPKWITRAARDPESHRIAGECFGVGIFLLEEDGCRLERWVERRDPW
;
A
#
# COMPACT_ATOMS: atom_id res chain seq x y z
N MET A 1 17.69 -22.09 -13.48
CA MET A 1 16.49 -21.59 -12.77
C MET A 1 15.33 -21.60 -13.74
N ALA A 2 14.14 -22.01 -13.32
CA ALA A 2 12.96 -21.99 -14.19
C ALA A 2 12.61 -20.54 -14.52
N GLU A 3 12.28 -20.27 -15.78
CA GLU A 3 11.87 -18.94 -16.22
C GLU A 3 10.54 -18.56 -15.54
N ILE A 4 10.50 -17.41 -14.87
CA ILE A 4 9.30 -16.96 -14.17
C ILE A 4 8.24 -16.56 -15.21
N SER A 5 7.09 -17.22 -15.18
CA SER A 5 5.99 -16.95 -16.11
C SER A 5 5.52 -15.49 -16.02
N THR A 6 5.47 -14.81 -17.17
CA THR A 6 4.93 -13.46 -17.30
C THR A 6 3.47 -13.37 -16.85
N SER A 7 2.64 -14.39 -17.11
CA SER A 7 1.24 -14.40 -16.68
C SER A 7 1.13 -14.42 -15.15
N ARG A 8 1.93 -15.27 -14.50
CA ARG A 8 1.98 -15.35 -13.02
C ARG A 8 2.35 -14.02 -12.39
N LEU A 9 3.35 -13.32 -12.94
CA LEU A 9 3.75 -12.01 -12.43
C LEU A 9 2.66 -10.96 -12.63
N ARG A 10 1.94 -10.99 -13.75
CA ARG A 10 0.77 -10.11 -13.96
C ARG A 10 -0.32 -10.41 -12.95
N ASP A 11 -0.63 -11.68 -12.70
CA ASP A 11 -1.67 -12.08 -11.75
C ASP A 11 -1.29 -11.67 -10.32
N LEU A 12 -0.03 -11.88 -9.92
CA LEU A 12 0.52 -11.45 -8.63
C LEU A 12 0.36 -9.94 -8.44
N VAL A 13 0.84 -9.14 -9.39
CA VAL A 13 0.77 -7.67 -9.29
C VAL A 13 -0.68 -7.21 -9.34
N SER A 14 -1.53 -7.81 -10.17
CA SER A 14 -2.95 -7.49 -10.27
C SER A 14 -3.68 -7.78 -8.96
N GLY A 15 -3.37 -8.87 -8.25
CA GLY A 15 -3.92 -9.19 -6.93
C GLY A 15 -3.35 -8.35 -5.78
N THR A 16 -2.26 -7.61 -6.02
CA THR A 16 -1.63 -6.79 -4.99
C THR A 16 -2.40 -5.47 -4.81
N VAL A 17 -2.63 -5.11 -3.55
CA VAL A 17 -3.32 -3.87 -3.18
C VAL A 17 -2.52 -2.66 -3.66
N GLY A 18 -3.15 -1.85 -4.51
CA GLY A 18 -2.64 -0.53 -4.88
C GLY A 18 -3.03 0.53 -3.84
N PRO A 19 -2.49 1.74 -3.93
CA PRO A 19 -3.00 2.84 -3.13
C PRO A 19 -4.46 3.09 -3.46
N THR A 20 -5.22 3.52 -2.46
CA THR A 20 -6.62 3.90 -2.59
C THR A 20 -6.83 4.81 -3.79
N PRO A 21 -7.85 4.48 -4.58
CA PRO A 21 -7.93 4.80 -5.98
C PRO A 21 -7.79 6.27 -6.24
N TRP A 22 -7.07 6.47 -7.34
CA TRP A 22 -7.64 7.10 -8.51
C TRP A 22 -8.12 6.04 -9.54
N TYR A 23 -7.71 4.75 -9.46
CA TYR A 23 -8.12 3.69 -10.41
C TYR A 23 -7.97 2.22 -9.96
N TRP A 24 -7.49 1.90 -8.75
CA TRP A 24 -7.38 0.51 -8.28
C TRP A 24 -8.63 0.05 -7.55
N SER A 25 -9.10 -1.16 -7.86
CA SER A 25 -10.18 -1.86 -7.15
C SER A 25 -9.67 -3.04 -6.30
N THR A 26 -8.34 -3.16 -6.13
CA THR A 26 -7.73 -4.28 -5.42
C THR A 26 -7.63 -3.94 -3.94
N PHE A 27 -8.67 -4.32 -3.20
CA PHE A 27 -8.76 -4.15 -1.75
C PHE A 27 -8.90 -5.52 -1.08
N PRO A 28 -8.33 -5.72 0.12
CA PRO A 28 -8.48 -6.97 0.84
C PRO A 28 -9.94 -7.15 1.25
N GLU A 29 -10.45 -8.38 1.17
CA GLU A 29 -11.74 -8.70 1.78
C GLU A 29 -11.68 -8.47 3.29
N GLY A 30 -12.75 -7.93 3.88
CA GLY A 30 -12.86 -7.73 5.31
C GLY A 30 -13.90 -8.68 5.91
N TYR A 31 -13.51 -9.43 6.93
CA TYR A 31 -14.44 -10.23 7.73
C TYR A 31 -14.18 -9.96 9.20
N SER A 32 -15.23 -9.74 9.99
CA SER A 32 -15.07 -9.73 11.45
C SER A 32 -14.77 -11.14 11.99
N VAL A 33 -14.39 -11.24 13.27
CA VAL A 33 -14.21 -12.53 13.94
C VAL A 33 -15.51 -13.34 13.96
N ARG A 34 -16.66 -12.66 14.05
CA ARG A 34 -18.01 -13.25 13.91
C ARG A 34 -18.42 -13.59 12.48
N GLY A 35 -17.56 -13.35 11.49
CA GLY A 35 -17.82 -13.65 10.07
C GLY A 35 -18.69 -12.63 9.36
N GLN A 36 -18.92 -11.45 9.93
CA GLN A 36 -19.64 -10.38 9.23
C GLN A 36 -18.76 -9.84 8.10
N ARG A 37 -19.32 -9.76 6.89
CA ARG A 37 -18.61 -9.28 5.71
C ARG A 37 -18.59 -7.76 5.66
N PHE A 38 -17.41 -7.22 5.41
CA PHE A 38 -17.18 -5.82 5.12
C PHE A 38 -16.83 -5.65 3.63
N VAL A 39 -17.39 -4.60 3.03
CA VAL A 39 -17.26 -4.33 1.60
C VAL A 39 -16.72 -2.92 1.38
N TRP A 40 -15.78 -2.80 0.44
CA TRP A 40 -15.21 -1.54 0.00
C TRP A 40 -16.10 -0.89 -1.07
N THR A 41 -16.46 0.36 -0.86
CA THR A 41 -17.28 1.18 -1.76
C THR A 41 -16.42 2.27 -2.39
N HIS A 42 -16.41 2.32 -3.72
CA HIS A 42 -15.74 3.33 -4.52
C HIS A 42 -16.72 4.45 -4.88
N HIS A 43 -16.46 5.66 -4.40
CA HIS A 43 -17.38 6.79 -4.59
C HIS A 43 -17.23 7.52 -5.94
N GLY A 44 -16.37 7.01 -6.84
CA GLY A 44 -16.16 7.56 -8.19
C GLY A 44 -15.39 8.89 -8.21
N GLU A 45 -15.46 9.61 -9.32
CA GLU A 45 -14.67 10.83 -9.56
C GLU A 45 -15.46 12.14 -9.35
N GLN A 46 -16.75 12.02 -9.08
CA GLN A 46 -17.70 13.14 -9.02
C GLN A 46 -18.37 13.23 -7.64
N GLY A 47 -19.00 14.37 -7.36
CA GLY A 47 -19.73 14.61 -6.12
C GLY A 47 -18.84 14.89 -4.90
N ALA A 48 -19.48 14.92 -3.73
CA ALA A 48 -18.83 15.32 -2.48
C ALA A 48 -17.84 14.26 -1.94
N LEU A 49 -18.03 12.99 -2.31
CA LEU A 49 -17.18 11.86 -1.86
C LEU A 49 -16.17 11.41 -2.92
N ARG A 50 -15.96 12.21 -3.97
CA ARG A 50 -15.05 11.85 -5.07
C ARG A 50 -13.70 11.35 -4.57
N TYR A 51 -13.22 10.27 -5.18
CA TYR A 51 -11.94 9.59 -4.92
C TYR A 51 -11.74 9.05 -3.49
N VAL A 52 -12.77 9.14 -2.63
CA VAL A 52 -12.76 8.45 -1.35
C VAL A 52 -13.15 7.00 -1.59
N VAL A 53 -12.56 6.10 -0.80
CA VAL A 53 -13.05 4.73 -0.65
C VAL A 53 -13.44 4.51 0.78
N SER A 54 -14.62 3.96 1.00
CA SER A 54 -15.10 3.62 2.33
C SER A 54 -15.26 2.11 2.51
N LEU A 55 -15.09 1.64 3.73
CA LEU A 55 -15.42 0.29 4.16
C LEU A 55 -16.65 0.36 5.05
N GLY A 56 -17.63 -0.50 4.79
CA GLY A 56 -18.84 -0.66 5.59
C GLY A 56 -19.23 -2.12 5.70
N LEU A 57 -20.26 -2.42 6.48
CA LEU A 57 -20.86 -3.76 6.49
C LEU A 57 -21.66 -3.97 5.20
N GLU A 58 -21.62 -5.18 4.65
CA GLU A 58 -22.40 -5.53 3.45
C GLU A 58 -23.91 -5.28 3.65
N GLU A 59 -24.41 -5.56 4.85
CA GLU A 59 -25.83 -5.38 5.24
C GLU A 59 -26.21 -3.91 5.50
N GLU A 60 -25.23 -3.01 5.65
CA GLU A 60 -25.44 -1.58 5.93
C GLU A 60 -24.65 -0.69 4.95
N PRO A 61 -24.95 -0.74 3.63
CA PRO A 61 -24.13 -0.09 2.60
C PRO A 61 -24.03 1.44 2.73
N ASP A 62 -25.03 2.08 3.35
CA ASP A 62 -25.07 3.54 3.55
C ASP A 62 -24.39 3.99 4.85
N LYS A 63 -23.80 3.07 5.62
CA LYS A 63 -23.15 3.35 6.91
C LYS A 63 -21.65 3.04 6.85
N PRO A 64 -20.84 3.96 6.31
CA PRO A 64 -19.39 3.77 6.29
C PRO A 64 -18.83 3.73 7.72
N ARG A 65 -17.76 2.95 7.89
CA ARG A 65 -17.11 2.70 9.20
C ARG A 65 -15.61 3.01 9.19
N LEU A 66 -15.01 3.01 8.00
CA LEU A 66 -13.67 3.52 7.72
C LEU A 66 -13.71 4.20 6.35
N ALA A 67 -13.03 5.33 6.19
CA ALA A 67 -12.82 5.98 4.91
C ALA A 67 -11.35 6.26 4.69
N LEU A 68 -10.91 6.03 3.46
CA LEU A 68 -9.55 6.21 3.01
C LEU A 68 -9.50 7.24 1.89
N ASN A 69 -8.63 8.22 2.09
CA ASN A 69 -8.20 9.17 1.07
C ASN A 69 -6.98 8.60 0.32
N THR A 70 -6.46 9.34 -0.65
CA THR A 70 -5.33 8.97 -1.51
C THR A 70 -4.11 8.42 -0.75
N TYR A 71 -3.40 7.50 -1.41
CA TYR A 71 -2.14 6.89 -0.95
C TYR A 71 -2.25 5.92 0.24
N CYS A 72 -3.46 5.58 0.68
CA CYS A 72 -3.66 4.56 1.71
C CYS A 72 -3.65 3.16 1.11
N ARG A 73 -3.05 2.19 1.80
CA ARG A 73 -3.03 0.80 1.35
C ARG A 73 -3.47 -0.11 2.50
N PRO A 74 -4.71 -0.61 2.45
CA PRO A 74 -5.20 -1.56 3.42
C PRO A 74 -4.56 -2.94 3.21
N PHE A 75 -4.36 -3.68 4.29
CA PHE A 75 -3.89 -5.06 4.27
C PHE A 75 -4.57 -5.86 5.39
N HIS A 76 -4.71 -7.16 5.17
CA HIS A 76 -5.37 -8.03 6.15
C HIS A 76 -4.43 -8.27 7.35
N VAL A 77 -5.01 -8.20 8.55
CA VAL A 77 -4.35 -8.57 9.80
C VAL A 77 -5.25 -9.58 10.50
N ALA A 78 -4.78 -10.82 10.64
CA ALA A 78 -5.60 -11.86 11.26
C ALA A 78 -5.58 -11.72 12.81
N PRO A 79 -6.66 -12.15 13.50
CA PRO A 79 -8.00 -12.43 12.97
C PRO A 79 -8.87 -11.17 12.96
N GLY A 80 -9.62 -10.95 11.88
CA GLY A 80 -10.69 -9.95 11.82
C GLY A 80 -10.25 -8.49 11.98
N ARG A 81 -8.99 -8.18 11.68
CA ARG A 81 -8.44 -6.83 11.76
C ARG A 81 -8.01 -6.35 10.38
N LEU A 82 -7.91 -5.04 10.28
CA LEU A 82 -7.47 -4.37 9.07
C LEU A 82 -6.30 -3.45 9.41
N GLY A 83 -5.16 -3.71 8.79
CA GLY A 83 -4.04 -2.79 8.76
C GLY A 83 -4.23 -1.78 7.63
N VAL A 84 -3.79 -0.54 7.84
CA VAL A 84 -3.69 0.47 6.77
C VAL A 84 -2.37 1.18 6.93
N TRP A 85 -1.63 1.33 5.84
CA TRP A 85 -0.47 2.21 5.82
C TRP A 85 -0.64 3.36 4.84
N CYS A 86 -0.08 4.52 5.17
CA CYS A 86 -0.08 5.68 4.30
C CYS A 86 1.15 6.57 4.57
N PRO A 87 1.60 7.38 3.60
CA PRO A 87 2.67 8.34 3.81
C PRO A 87 2.21 9.49 4.72
N GLU A 88 3.03 9.82 5.71
CA GLU A 88 2.88 10.95 6.62
C GLU A 88 4.15 11.81 6.60
N GLY A 89 4.14 12.87 5.79
CA GLY A 89 5.32 13.66 5.52
C GLY A 89 6.43 12.82 4.87
N ARG A 90 7.51 12.54 5.61
CA ARG A 90 8.63 11.68 5.18
C ARG A 90 8.60 10.29 5.80
N SER A 91 7.65 10.04 6.68
CA SER A 91 7.48 8.80 7.39
C SER A 91 6.32 8.00 6.80
N ILE A 92 6.20 6.75 7.24
CA ILE A 92 5.07 5.89 6.91
C ILE A 92 4.31 5.64 8.20
N ARG A 93 3.04 6.04 8.23
CA ARG A 93 2.12 5.73 9.30
C ARG A 93 1.49 4.37 9.03
N VAL A 94 1.44 3.51 10.03
CA VAL A 94 0.80 2.18 9.96
C VAL A 94 -0.18 2.05 11.13
N VAL A 95 -1.46 1.86 10.83
CA VAL A 95 -2.54 1.72 11.82
C VAL A 95 -3.23 0.38 11.69
N CYS A 96 -3.77 -0.13 12.79
CA CYS A 96 -4.58 -1.34 12.84
C CYS A 96 -5.94 -1.07 13.47
N PHE A 97 -7.00 -1.56 12.84
CA PHE A 97 -8.37 -1.51 13.35
C PHE A 97 -8.90 -2.92 13.59
N ASP A 98 -9.66 -3.09 14.67
CA ASP A 98 -10.55 -4.22 14.86
C ASP A 98 -11.86 -3.95 14.11
N LEU A 99 -12.19 -4.80 13.12
CA LEU A 99 -13.39 -4.62 12.30
C LEU A 99 -14.68 -4.69 13.14
N GLU A 100 -14.72 -5.44 14.25
CA GLU A 100 -15.90 -5.51 15.12
C GLU A 100 -16.15 -4.22 15.90
N GLN A 101 -15.10 -3.43 16.14
CA GLN A 101 -15.17 -2.21 16.95
C GLN A 101 -15.41 -0.95 16.12
N LEU A 102 -15.26 -1.03 14.79
CA LEU A 102 -15.45 0.10 13.91
C LEU A 102 -16.89 0.62 13.99
N LYS A 103 -17.07 1.84 14.50
CA LYS A 103 -18.33 2.58 14.53
C LYS A 103 -18.68 3.14 13.16
N ALA A 104 -19.97 3.09 12.83
CA ALA A 104 -20.50 3.81 11.68
C ALA A 104 -20.46 5.32 11.91
N PHE A 105 -20.32 6.07 10.83
CA PHE A 105 -20.37 7.53 10.80
C PHE A 105 -21.24 8.01 9.63
N ASP A 106 -21.64 9.28 9.65
CA ASP A 106 -22.43 9.87 8.58
C ASP A 106 -21.52 10.21 7.37
N PRO A 107 -21.86 9.81 6.13
CA PRO A 107 -21.10 10.22 4.95
C PRO A 107 -20.87 11.73 4.81
N ALA A 108 -21.73 12.57 5.39
CA ALA A 108 -21.55 14.02 5.44
C ALA A 108 -20.25 14.42 6.19
N GLU A 109 -19.76 13.61 7.11
CA GLU A 109 -18.51 13.88 7.87
C GLU A 109 -17.26 13.82 6.98
N ILE A 110 -17.32 13.07 5.88
CA ILE A 110 -16.23 12.94 4.90
C ILE A 110 -16.53 13.65 3.57
N ALA A 111 -17.61 14.43 3.50
CA ALA A 111 -17.95 15.23 2.34
C ALA A 111 -16.89 16.31 2.07
N GLY A 112 -16.33 16.33 0.85
CA GLY A 112 -15.25 17.24 0.46
C GLY A 112 -13.89 16.91 1.10
N TRP A 113 -13.75 15.75 1.75
CA TRP A 113 -12.52 15.35 2.43
C TRP A 113 -11.37 15.03 1.47
N PHE A 114 -11.68 14.74 0.19
CA PHE A 114 -10.67 14.72 -0.88
C PHE A 114 -10.17 16.14 -1.18
N LYS A 115 -9.22 16.57 -0.35
CA LYS A 115 -8.39 17.76 -0.50
C LYS A 115 -6.96 17.40 -0.12
N GLN A 116 -6.01 18.29 -0.40
CA GLN A 116 -4.66 18.17 0.14
C GLN A 116 -4.73 18.24 1.67
N SER A 117 -4.77 17.08 2.31
CA SER A 117 -4.85 16.89 3.76
C SER A 117 -3.77 15.89 4.16
N SER A 118 -3.11 16.15 5.29
CA SER A 118 -2.24 15.15 5.93
C SER A 118 -3.05 13.99 6.52
N GLU A 119 -4.30 14.25 6.93
CA GLU A 119 -5.19 13.18 7.39
C GLU A 119 -5.74 12.41 6.19
N ARG A 120 -5.37 11.13 6.11
CA ARG A 120 -5.71 10.23 4.99
C ARG A 120 -6.63 9.08 5.40
N ILE A 121 -6.79 8.85 6.70
CA ILE A 121 -7.58 7.76 7.26
C ILE A 121 -8.61 8.40 8.17
N TYR A 122 -9.89 8.12 7.94
CA TYR A 122 -10.98 8.61 8.77
C TYR A 122 -11.78 7.44 9.31
N ALA A 123 -11.95 7.41 10.64
CA ALA A 123 -12.83 6.49 11.33
C ALA A 123 -13.37 7.17 12.59
N ALA A 124 -14.62 6.91 12.97
CA ALA A 124 -15.18 7.32 14.25
C ALA A 124 -14.68 6.46 15.44
N THR A 125 -13.68 5.61 15.19
CA THR A 125 -13.10 4.65 16.13
C THR A 125 -11.58 4.82 16.11
N THR A 126 -10.97 4.91 17.28
CA THR A 126 -9.51 4.96 17.41
C THR A 126 -8.89 3.62 16.96
N PRO A 127 -7.77 3.63 16.23
CA PRO A 127 -7.01 2.41 15.96
C PRO A 127 -6.67 1.66 17.25
N ILE A 128 -6.68 0.33 17.20
CA ILE A 128 -6.25 -0.50 18.34
C ILE A 128 -4.73 -0.50 18.51
N SER A 129 -4.01 -0.15 17.45
CA SER A 129 -2.55 -0.09 17.43
C SER A 129 -2.08 0.81 16.29
N GLU A 130 -0.95 1.47 16.50
CA GLU A 130 -0.35 2.40 15.55
C GLU A 130 1.17 2.45 15.78
N PHE A 131 1.93 2.52 14.69
CA PHE A 131 3.35 2.83 14.73
C PHE A 131 3.78 3.57 13.45
N GLU A 132 4.97 4.16 13.50
CA GLU A 132 5.53 4.95 12.42
C GLU A 132 6.89 4.36 12.00
N LEU A 133 7.12 4.30 10.68
CA LEU A 133 8.44 4.02 10.13
C LEU A 133 9.06 5.34 9.67
N PRO A 134 10.18 5.77 10.29
CA PRO A 134 10.89 6.97 9.86
C PRO A 134 11.59 6.71 8.51
N PRO A 135 12.12 7.76 7.85
CA PRO A 135 12.99 7.57 6.70
C PRO A 135 14.29 6.87 7.13
N LEU A 136 14.52 5.70 6.54
CA LEU A 136 15.68 4.83 6.77
C LEU A 136 16.59 4.78 5.53
N LYS A 137 17.88 4.55 5.77
CA LYS A 137 18.89 4.35 4.72
C LYS A 137 18.97 2.88 4.30
N GLU A 138 19.57 2.60 3.14
CA GLU A 138 19.91 1.26 2.65
C GLU A 138 20.62 0.43 3.75
N SER A 139 19.88 -0.50 4.36
CA SER A 139 20.32 -1.49 5.33
C SER A 139 19.11 -2.30 5.82
N THR A 140 19.37 -3.23 6.73
CA THR A 140 18.34 -3.84 7.58
C THR A 140 18.32 -3.14 8.93
N HIS A 141 17.14 -2.72 9.38
CA HIS A 141 16.95 -2.01 10.64
C HIS A 141 16.00 -2.80 11.55
N ASN A 142 16.27 -2.77 12.85
CA ASN A 142 15.29 -3.20 13.85
C ASN A 142 14.21 -2.12 13.99
N ILE A 143 12.97 -2.56 14.16
CA ILE A 143 11.81 -1.69 14.40
C ILE A 143 10.96 -2.27 15.53
N GLU A 144 10.36 -1.38 16.30
CA GLU A 144 9.39 -1.78 17.30
C GLU A 144 8.04 -1.98 16.61
N VAL A 145 7.61 -3.24 16.52
CA VAL A 145 6.34 -3.61 15.89
C VAL A 145 5.35 -4.02 16.97
N PRO A 146 4.18 -3.35 17.06
CA PRO A 146 3.15 -3.75 18.01
C PRO A 146 2.64 -5.19 17.77
N LEU A 147 2.22 -5.84 18.85
CA LEU A 147 1.77 -7.25 18.84
C LEU A 147 0.65 -7.50 17.83
N GLU A 148 -0.21 -6.49 17.59
CA GLU A 148 -1.37 -6.58 16.71
C GLU A 148 -0.98 -6.90 15.26
N PHE A 149 0.23 -6.57 14.83
CA PHE A 149 0.71 -6.78 13.47
C PHE A 149 1.50 -8.09 13.26
N GLN A 150 1.76 -8.86 14.31
CA GLN A 150 2.64 -10.04 14.24
C GLN A 150 2.08 -11.22 13.42
N THR A 151 0.81 -11.16 13.02
CA THR A 151 0.19 -12.15 12.12
C THR A 151 0.49 -11.89 10.64
N VAL A 152 1.13 -10.77 10.31
CA VAL A 152 1.58 -10.45 8.96
C VAL A 152 3.07 -10.76 8.86
N ASP A 153 3.43 -11.63 7.93
CA ASP A 153 4.83 -12.05 7.75
C ASP A 153 5.65 -10.96 7.03
N GLU A 154 5.10 -10.38 5.97
CA GLU A 154 5.78 -9.41 5.12
C GLU A 154 4.80 -8.32 4.64
N LEU A 155 5.26 -7.06 4.67
CA LEU A 155 4.60 -5.93 4.04
C LEU A 155 5.63 -5.18 3.18
N ILE A 156 5.39 -5.07 1.87
CA ILE A 156 6.26 -4.30 0.96
C ILE A 156 5.65 -2.92 0.76
N ILE A 157 6.41 -1.89 1.15
CA ILE A 157 5.97 -0.49 1.16
C ILE A 157 6.81 0.30 0.14
N PRO A 158 6.26 0.61 -1.06
CA PRO A 158 6.87 1.57 -1.96
C PRO A 158 6.83 2.98 -1.36
N THR A 159 7.97 3.60 -1.21
CA THR A 159 8.09 4.95 -0.63
C THR A 159 9.16 5.79 -1.33
N SER A 160 9.01 7.11 -1.24
CA SER A 160 10.00 8.07 -1.71
C SER A 160 11.31 7.89 -0.95
N TYR A 161 12.44 7.96 -1.65
CA TYR A 161 13.76 7.83 -1.05
C TYR A 161 14.53 9.15 -1.16
N PRO A 162 15.29 9.56 -0.13
CA PRO A 162 16.02 10.83 -0.14
C PRO A 162 17.21 10.77 -1.11
N ALA A 163 16.93 10.98 -2.40
CA ALA A 163 17.94 11.11 -3.45
C ALA A 163 18.89 12.27 -3.16
N MET A 164 20.20 12.01 -3.17
CA MET A 164 21.24 13.02 -2.97
C MET A 164 21.51 13.85 -4.23
N ASP A 165 21.28 13.25 -5.40
CA ASP A 165 21.42 13.85 -6.74
C ASP A 165 20.44 13.19 -7.72
N ASP A 166 20.42 13.64 -8.97
CA ASP A 166 19.45 13.15 -9.98
C ASP A 166 19.68 11.71 -10.44
N ASN A 167 20.87 11.14 -10.20
CA ASN A 167 21.19 9.75 -10.50
C ASN A 167 21.01 8.83 -9.28
N ALA A 168 20.82 9.39 -8.09
CA ALA A 168 20.48 8.61 -6.91
C ALA A 168 19.04 8.05 -7.02
N PRO A 169 18.76 6.91 -6.37
CA PRO A 169 17.42 6.33 -6.33
C PRO A 169 16.39 7.32 -5.78
N ALA A 170 15.31 7.54 -6.51
CA ALA A 170 14.20 8.40 -6.07
C ALA A 170 13.16 7.64 -5.24
N PHE A 171 13.16 6.31 -5.31
CA PHE A 171 12.25 5.41 -4.61
C PHE A 171 13.00 4.28 -3.92
N ALA A 172 12.38 3.73 -2.89
CA ALA A 172 12.79 2.50 -2.23
C ALA A 172 11.57 1.60 -1.98
N LEU A 173 11.82 0.30 -1.87
CA LEU A 173 10.88 -0.64 -1.30
C LEU A 173 11.33 -0.91 0.14
N TYR A 174 10.46 -0.65 1.11
CA TYR A 174 10.67 -1.08 2.48
C TYR A 174 10.00 -2.43 2.64
N VAL A 175 10.79 -3.48 2.80
CA VAL A 175 10.30 -4.84 3.06
C VAL A 175 10.25 -5.01 4.58
N VAL A 176 9.04 -4.92 5.13
CA VAL A 176 8.79 -4.94 6.57
C VAL A 176 8.42 -6.35 6.99
N TYR A 177 9.28 -6.99 7.78
CA TYR A 177 9.04 -8.29 8.41
C TYR A 177 8.44 -8.06 9.79
N LEU A 178 7.12 -7.83 9.83
CA LEU A 178 6.42 -7.36 11.04
C LEU A 178 6.59 -8.33 12.22
N ARG A 179 6.50 -9.64 11.98
CA ARG A 179 6.73 -10.67 13.01
C ARG A 179 8.16 -10.68 13.56
N ALA A 180 9.15 -10.34 12.74
CA ALA A 180 10.55 -10.32 13.12
C ALA A 180 11.00 -8.98 13.74
N GLY A 181 10.17 -7.93 13.63
CA GLY A 181 10.57 -6.58 14.04
C GLY A 181 11.69 -6.01 13.17
N LEU A 182 11.69 -6.32 11.87
CA LEU A 182 12.74 -5.89 10.94
C LEU A 182 12.16 -5.13 9.74
N VAL A 183 12.94 -4.22 9.20
CA VAL A 183 12.70 -3.62 7.89
C VAL A 183 13.98 -3.62 7.07
N GLU A 184 13.91 -4.17 5.86
CA GLU A 184 14.96 -4.08 4.86
C GLU A 184 14.63 -2.96 3.87
N VAL A 185 15.57 -2.03 3.69
CA VAL A 185 15.41 -0.89 2.79
C VAL A 185 16.13 -1.17 1.48
N LEU A 186 15.36 -1.28 0.39
CA LEU A 186 15.84 -1.61 -0.95
C LEU A 186 15.69 -0.41 -1.91
N PRO A 187 16.72 0.46 -2.06
CA PRO A 187 16.68 1.57 -3.00
C PRO A 187 16.58 1.05 -4.44
N GLN A 188 15.67 1.65 -5.22
CA GLN A 188 15.43 1.24 -6.60
C GLN A 188 16.41 1.94 -7.53
N LYS A 189 17.58 1.30 -7.74
CA LYS A 189 18.75 1.83 -8.47
C LYS A 189 18.47 2.13 -9.94
N TRP A 190 17.38 1.57 -10.47
CA TRP A 190 16.90 1.80 -11.82
C TRP A 190 15.89 2.96 -11.92
N PHE A 191 15.36 3.46 -10.80
CA PHE A 191 14.34 4.52 -10.78
C PHE A 191 14.93 5.82 -10.25
N THR A 192 15.52 6.61 -11.15
CA THR A 192 16.21 7.89 -10.86
C THR A 192 15.47 9.06 -11.50
N ARG A 193 15.73 10.29 -11.01
CA ARG A 193 15.17 11.51 -11.62
C ARG A 193 15.74 11.80 -13.00
N SER A 194 16.96 11.36 -13.27
CA SER A 194 17.58 11.47 -14.59
C SER A 194 16.94 10.59 -15.66
N GLN A 195 16.27 9.50 -15.26
CA GLN A 195 15.64 8.55 -16.18
C GLN A 195 14.10 8.66 -16.21
N TYR A 196 13.49 9.14 -15.13
CA TYR A 196 12.04 9.20 -14.98
C TYR A 196 11.58 10.56 -14.46
N ASP A 197 10.44 11.00 -14.97
CA ASP A 197 9.70 12.13 -14.42
C ASP A 197 9.04 11.70 -13.09
N VAL A 198 9.78 11.87 -11.99
CA VAL A 198 9.37 11.45 -10.64
C VAL A 198 8.24 12.34 -10.14
N GLY A 199 7.13 11.71 -9.76
CA GLY A 199 5.90 12.38 -9.37
C GLY A 199 4.76 11.92 -10.27
N PRO A 200 4.76 12.27 -11.57
CA PRO A 200 3.87 11.67 -12.55
C PRO A 200 4.09 10.15 -12.70
N LYS A 201 5.34 9.69 -12.55
CA LYS A 201 5.70 8.27 -12.52
C LYS A 201 6.18 7.91 -11.12
N TRP A 202 5.74 6.76 -10.62
CA TRP A 202 6.09 6.26 -9.29
C TRP A 202 5.72 4.78 -9.13
N ILE A 203 6.35 4.10 -8.17
CA ILE A 203 6.04 2.69 -7.87
C ILE A 203 4.81 2.65 -6.96
N THR A 204 3.76 1.96 -7.39
CA THR A 204 2.45 2.01 -6.74
C THR A 204 2.21 0.81 -5.84
N ARG A 205 2.66 -0.37 -6.26
CA ARG A 205 2.53 -1.64 -5.54
C ARG A 205 3.67 -2.56 -5.91
N ALA A 206 4.03 -3.44 -4.99
CA ALA A 206 5.02 -4.48 -5.19
C ALA A 206 4.68 -5.68 -4.29
N ALA A 207 4.98 -6.88 -4.77
CA ALA A 207 4.79 -8.13 -4.05
C ALA A 207 5.91 -9.11 -4.38
N ARG A 208 6.21 -9.99 -3.42
CA ARG A 208 7.17 -11.07 -3.61
C ARG A 208 6.49 -12.27 -4.25
N ASP A 209 7.09 -12.78 -5.33
CA ASP A 209 6.67 -14.04 -5.92
C ASP A 209 7.04 -15.19 -4.97
N PRO A 210 6.08 -16.00 -4.49
CA PRO A 210 6.33 -16.99 -3.44
C PRO A 210 7.23 -18.15 -3.88
N GLU A 211 7.39 -18.37 -5.18
CA GLU A 211 8.24 -19.44 -5.72
C GLU A 211 9.68 -19.00 -5.96
N SER A 212 9.88 -17.83 -6.59
CA SER A 212 11.22 -17.33 -6.93
C SER A 212 11.81 -16.43 -5.85
N HIS A 213 11.00 -15.96 -4.90
CA HIS A 213 11.33 -14.94 -3.91
C HIS A 213 11.73 -13.57 -4.48
N ARG A 214 11.62 -13.37 -5.80
CA ARG A 214 11.88 -12.07 -6.45
C ARG A 214 10.69 -11.14 -6.30
N ILE A 215 10.95 -9.85 -6.37
CA ILE A 215 9.91 -8.83 -6.23
C ILE A 215 9.45 -8.38 -7.62
N ALA A 216 8.14 -8.38 -7.83
CA ALA A 216 7.49 -7.76 -8.97
C ALA A 216 6.59 -6.62 -8.51
N GLY A 217 6.38 -5.63 -9.38
CA GLY A 217 5.57 -4.48 -9.02
C GLY A 217 5.06 -3.71 -10.22
N GLU A 218 4.30 -2.65 -9.94
CA GLU A 218 3.78 -1.74 -10.94
C GLU A 218 4.38 -0.34 -10.73
N CYS A 219 4.89 0.23 -11.82
CA CYS A 219 5.27 1.63 -11.91
C CYS A 219 4.22 2.37 -12.74
N PHE A 220 3.48 3.28 -12.11
CA PHE A 220 2.45 4.05 -12.79
C PHE A 220 3.06 4.89 -13.91
N GLY A 221 2.39 4.91 -15.06
CA GLY A 221 2.86 5.56 -16.27
C GLY A 221 4.02 4.85 -16.97
N VAL A 222 4.41 3.64 -16.54
CA VAL A 222 5.50 2.87 -17.17
C VAL A 222 5.13 1.40 -17.41
N GLY A 223 4.67 0.66 -16.40
CA GLY A 223 4.30 -0.76 -16.57
C GLY A 223 4.62 -1.65 -15.38
N ILE A 224 4.62 -2.96 -15.63
CA ILE A 224 4.88 -4.01 -14.63
C ILE A 224 6.34 -4.46 -14.76
N PHE A 225 7.07 -4.49 -13.65
CA PHE A 225 8.48 -4.82 -13.60
C PHE A 225 8.76 -6.05 -12.74
N LEU A 226 9.91 -6.67 -12.98
CA LEU A 226 10.52 -7.70 -12.16
C LEU A 226 11.93 -7.25 -11.77
N LEU A 227 12.28 -7.40 -10.50
CA LEU A 227 13.58 -7.02 -9.95
C LEU A 227 14.57 -8.19 -9.95
N GLU A 228 15.86 -7.84 -9.93
CA GLU A 228 16.95 -8.79 -9.67
C GLU A 228 16.83 -9.42 -8.28
N GLU A 229 17.64 -10.45 -8.00
CA GLU A 229 17.65 -11.11 -6.68
C GLU A 229 17.99 -10.15 -5.53
N ASP A 230 18.73 -9.08 -5.82
CA ASP A 230 19.07 -8.03 -4.85
C ASP A 230 17.90 -7.10 -4.51
N GLY A 231 16.76 -7.22 -5.22
CA GLY A 231 15.57 -6.38 -5.03
C GLY A 231 15.79 -4.88 -5.29
N CYS A 232 16.92 -4.48 -5.86
CA CYS A 232 17.31 -3.08 -6.07
C CYS A 232 17.43 -2.71 -7.54
N ARG A 233 17.70 -3.68 -8.43
CA ARG A 233 17.88 -3.47 -9.86
C ARG A 233 16.73 -4.04 -10.68
N LEU A 234 16.44 -3.39 -11.80
CA LEU A 234 15.46 -3.89 -12.76
C LEU A 234 16.07 -5.04 -13.55
N GLU A 235 15.47 -6.22 -13.48
CA GLU A 235 15.84 -7.31 -14.37
C GLU A 235 15.16 -7.12 -15.74
N ARG A 236 13.83 -6.98 -15.74
CA ARG A 236 13.05 -6.79 -16.97
C ARG A 236 11.69 -6.14 -16.71
N TRP A 237 11.14 -5.55 -17.77
CA TRP A 237 9.73 -5.22 -17.82
C TRP A 237 8.93 -6.48 -18.17
N VAL A 238 7.98 -6.85 -17.31
CA VAL A 238 6.96 -7.90 -17.55
C VAL A 238 5.93 -7.37 -18.55
N GLU A 239 5.63 -6.09 -18.45
CA GLU A 239 4.81 -5.34 -19.38
C GLU A 239 5.30 -3.89 -19.38
N ARG A 240 5.51 -3.32 -20.57
CA ARG A 240 5.91 -1.92 -20.71
C ARG A 240 4.83 -1.21 -21.52
N ARG A 241 4.33 -0.11 -20.97
CA ARG A 241 3.48 0.84 -21.68
C ARG A 241 4.43 1.83 -22.33
N ASP A 242 4.42 1.91 -23.65
CA ASP A 242 5.34 2.79 -24.37
C ASP A 242 5.19 4.24 -23.89
N PRO A 243 6.30 4.97 -23.72
CA PRO A 243 6.25 6.38 -23.38
C PRO A 243 5.79 7.13 -24.64
N TRP A 244 4.60 7.71 -24.58
CA TRP A 244 4.28 8.83 -25.47
C TRP A 244 5.05 10.06 -24.99
#